data_AF-A0A1D1YC48-F1
#
_entry.id   AF-A0A1D1YC48-F1
#
_cell.length_a   1.000
_cell.length_b   1.000
_cell.length_c   1.000
_cell.angle_alpha   90.00
_cell.angle_beta   90.00
_cell.angle_gamma   90.00
#
_symmetry.space_group_name_H-M   'P 1'
#
loop_
_entity.id
_entity.type
_entity.pdbx_description
1 polymer ?
#
loop_
_entity_poly.entity_id
_entity_poly.type
_entity_poly.pdbx_seq_one_letter_code
_entity_poly.pdbx_strand_id
1 'polypeptide(L)'
;LLVHGHWGYRRLSLMICYFFYKNITFGFTLFLFEAHASFSGQPAYDDWLMAFYNVFFTSLPAIALGVFDQDVSAEYCLKFPQLYQEGTQNVLFSWSRIIGWMLNGICSAVTIFFLCTSALRHQVLREDGKVVDIEAFGATMYTCVVWVVNCQMALSISYFTVIQHIFIWGSIVVWYLFLLAYGAITPSISTTAFMVFVEALSPSPLYWIVTLLVIAALIPYFTFAVIQMWFFPLYHAQIQWLKYEGQCDDPEYCRMVRQRSLTPTTVGYTARLEAKARMVKHKIHDPVDRTVS
;
A
#
# COMPACT_ATOMS: atom_id res chain seq x y z
N LEU A 1 11.88 22.20 4.73
CA LEU A 1 10.41 22.25 4.86
C LEU A 1 9.71 21.87 3.56
N LEU A 2 9.91 22.60 2.46
CA LEU A 2 9.26 22.32 1.16
C LEU A 2 9.57 20.92 0.59
N VAL A 3 10.84 20.52 0.56
CA VAL A 3 11.26 19.23 -0.02
C VAL A 3 11.03 18.07 0.96
N HIS A 4 11.76 18.07 2.09
CA HIS A 4 11.70 16.99 3.08
C HIS A 4 10.33 16.83 3.75
N GLY A 5 9.56 17.91 3.92
CA GLY A 5 8.23 17.84 4.53
C GLY A 5 7.19 17.23 3.60
N HIS A 6 7.23 17.57 2.31
CA HIS A 6 6.35 16.95 1.30
C HIS A 6 6.65 15.45 1.16
N TRP A 7 7.93 15.09 1.04
CA TRP A 7 8.35 13.68 0.97
C TRP A 7 7.93 12.90 2.22
N GLY A 8 8.19 13.42 3.41
CA GLY A 8 7.81 12.76 4.66
C GLY A 8 6.30 12.55 4.77
N TYR A 9 5.50 13.57 4.43
CA TYR A 9 4.04 13.47 4.48
C TYR A 9 3.49 12.45 3.49
N ARG A 10 3.95 12.46 2.23
CA ARG A 10 3.51 11.51 1.20
C ARG A 10 3.90 10.08 1.55
N ARG A 11 5.15 9.85 1.97
CA ARG A 11 5.66 8.53 2.39
C ARG A 11 4.85 7.99 3.56
N LEU A 12 4.64 8.80 4.60
CA LEU A 12 3.89 8.40 5.78
C LEU A 12 2.44 8.09 5.45
N SER A 13 1.80 8.93 4.63
CA SER A 13 0.42 8.73 4.18
C SER A 13 0.27 7.42 3.38
N LEU A 14 1.16 7.16 2.42
CA LEU A 14 1.11 5.95 1.60
C LEU A 14 1.42 4.70 2.44
N MET A 15 2.40 4.79 3.34
CA MET A 15 2.73 3.72 4.28
C MET A 15 1.54 3.37 5.17
N ILE A 16 0.84 4.36 5.74
CA ILE A 16 -0.34 4.12 6.59
C ILE A 16 -1.48 3.49 5.76
N CYS A 17 -1.79 4.03 4.58
CA CYS A 17 -2.84 3.49 3.72
C CYS A 17 -2.54 2.03 3.31
N TYR A 18 -1.30 1.76 2.91
CA TYR A 18 -0.84 0.42 2.58
C TYR A 18 -0.89 -0.51 3.80
N PHE A 19 -0.52 -0.01 4.99
CA PHE A 19 -0.60 -0.77 6.23
C PHE A 19 -2.04 -1.22 6.52
N PHE A 20 -3.02 -0.33 6.38
CA PHE A 20 -4.44 -0.70 6.53
C PHE A 20 -4.88 -1.72 5.48
N TYR A 21 -4.52 -1.50 4.20
CA TYR A 21 -4.83 -2.43 3.12
C TYR A 21 -4.32 -3.84 3.42
N LYS A 22 -3.02 -4.01 3.71
CA LYS A 22 -2.42 -5.34 3.92
C LYS A 22 -3.01 -6.09 5.12
N ASN A 23 -3.34 -5.37 6.20
CA ASN A 23 -3.87 -5.96 7.42
C ASN A 23 -5.33 -6.37 7.22
N ILE A 24 -6.11 -5.56 6.52
CA ILE A 24 -7.49 -5.90 6.18
C ILE A 24 -7.53 -7.05 5.19
N THR A 25 -6.68 -7.07 4.15
CA THR A 25 -6.62 -8.20 3.22
C THR A 25 -6.34 -9.52 3.95
N PHE A 26 -5.37 -9.52 4.88
CA PHE A 26 -5.05 -10.69 5.68
C PHE A 26 -6.15 -11.06 6.69
N GLY A 27 -6.63 -10.12 7.48
CA GLY A 27 -7.66 -10.38 8.49
C GLY A 27 -9.00 -10.78 7.87
N PHE A 28 -9.37 -10.19 6.74
CA PHE A 28 -10.63 -10.48 6.08
C PHE A 28 -10.59 -11.81 5.31
N THR A 29 -9.43 -12.23 4.77
CA THR A 29 -9.29 -13.60 4.20
C THR A 29 -9.48 -14.66 5.27
N LEU A 30 -8.89 -14.47 6.46
CA LEU A 30 -9.12 -15.33 7.63
C LEU A 30 -10.59 -15.36 8.04
N PHE A 31 -11.24 -14.21 8.12
CA PHE A 31 -12.65 -14.12 8.45
C PHE A 31 -13.54 -14.90 7.47
N LEU A 32 -13.27 -14.82 6.16
CA LEU A 32 -14.00 -15.58 5.13
C LEU A 32 -13.79 -17.08 5.28
N PHE A 33 -12.58 -17.51 5.64
CA PHE A 33 -12.29 -18.91 5.92
C PHE A 33 -13.04 -19.43 7.15
N GLU A 34 -13.01 -18.70 8.26
CA GLU A 34 -13.77 -19.06 9.48
C GLU A 34 -15.27 -19.15 9.19
N ALA A 35 -15.80 -18.22 8.39
CA ALA A 35 -17.19 -18.27 7.95
C ALA A 35 -17.49 -19.52 7.10
N HIS A 36 -16.55 -19.97 6.27
CA HIS A 36 -16.67 -21.23 5.51
C HIS A 36 -16.58 -22.47 6.41
N ALA A 37 -15.76 -22.42 7.46
CA ALA A 37 -15.61 -23.45 8.47
C ALA A 37 -16.74 -23.45 9.53
N SER A 38 -17.87 -22.77 9.26
CA SER A 38 -19.00 -22.60 10.19
C SER A 38 -18.61 -22.05 11.57
N PHE A 39 -17.57 -21.21 11.62
CA PHE A 39 -17.01 -20.66 12.85
C PHE A 39 -16.63 -21.74 13.87
N SER A 40 -16.13 -22.88 13.40
CA SER A 40 -15.66 -23.98 14.24
C SER A 40 -14.38 -23.64 15.03
N GLY A 41 -13.73 -22.51 14.75
CA GLY A 41 -12.49 -22.08 15.38
C GLY A 41 -11.27 -22.88 14.93
N GLN A 42 -11.39 -23.58 13.80
CA GLN A 42 -10.28 -24.32 13.20
C GLN A 42 -9.35 -23.33 12.49
N PRO A 43 -8.08 -23.20 12.90
CA PRO A 43 -7.21 -22.17 12.36
C PRO A 43 -6.86 -22.47 10.89
N ALA A 44 -7.05 -21.47 10.02
CA ALA A 44 -6.62 -21.55 8.62
C ALA A 44 -5.10 -21.57 8.47
N TYR A 45 -4.40 -20.91 9.40
CA TYR A 45 -2.96 -20.75 9.41
C TYR A 45 -2.41 -21.14 10.78
N ASP A 46 -1.20 -21.67 10.79
CA ASP A 46 -0.47 -21.93 12.02
C ASP A 46 -0.21 -20.63 12.81
N ASP A 47 -0.13 -20.72 14.14
CA ASP A 47 0.09 -19.57 15.02
C ASP A 47 1.41 -18.85 14.70
N TRP A 48 2.44 -19.62 14.32
CA TRP A 48 3.71 -19.07 13.84
C TRP A 48 3.54 -18.27 12.54
N LEU A 49 2.77 -18.80 11.59
CA LEU A 49 2.49 -18.13 10.31
C LEU A 49 1.75 -16.80 10.51
N MET A 50 0.81 -16.76 11.45
CA MET A 50 0.10 -15.53 11.83
C MET A 50 1.02 -14.51 12.49
N ALA A 51 1.90 -14.94 13.40
CA ALA A 51 2.86 -14.07 14.08
C ALA A 51 3.90 -13.48 13.11
N PHE A 52 4.47 -14.30 12.22
CA PHE A 52 5.51 -13.86 11.29
C PHE A 52 4.98 -12.97 10.15
N TYR A 53 3.68 -13.07 9.80
CA TYR A 53 3.05 -12.25 8.75
C TYR A 53 3.25 -10.75 8.99
N ASN A 54 2.91 -10.30 10.21
CA ASN A 54 2.94 -8.88 10.55
C ASN A 54 4.35 -8.36 10.78
N VAL A 55 5.26 -9.20 11.26
CA VAL A 55 6.61 -8.77 11.67
C VAL A 55 7.61 -8.83 10.53
N PHE A 56 7.73 -9.93 9.80
CA PHE A 56 8.83 -10.11 8.84
C PHE A 56 8.38 -9.93 7.40
N PHE A 57 7.28 -10.58 7.02
CA PHE A 57 6.90 -10.67 5.61
C PHE A 57 6.28 -9.38 5.06
N THR A 58 5.63 -8.59 5.93
CA THR A 58 4.88 -7.41 5.47
C THR A 58 5.26 -6.08 6.11
N SER A 59 6.04 -6.04 7.19
CA SER A 59 6.50 -4.78 7.78
C SER A 59 7.76 -4.25 7.09
N LEU A 60 8.73 -5.13 6.78
CA LEU A 60 10.00 -4.75 6.16
C LEU A 60 9.80 -4.04 4.81
N PRO A 61 8.94 -4.53 3.89
CA PRO A 61 8.71 -3.84 2.62
C PRO A 61 7.96 -2.51 2.81
N ALA A 62 7.02 -2.44 3.77
CA ALA A 62 6.28 -1.21 4.08
C ALA A 62 7.18 -0.13 4.71
N ILE A 63 8.10 -0.52 5.59
CA ILE A 63 9.09 0.38 6.20
C ILE A 63 10.09 0.85 5.15
N ALA A 64 10.60 -0.06 4.30
CA ALA A 64 11.49 0.29 3.21
C ALA A 64 10.83 1.31 2.26
N LEU A 65 9.54 1.13 1.96
CA LEU A 65 8.75 2.10 1.21
C LEU A 65 8.64 3.45 1.95
N GLY A 66 8.35 3.43 3.26
CA GLY A 66 8.24 4.66 4.06
C GLY A 66 9.55 5.46 4.16
N VAL A 67 10.71 4.80 4.06
CA VAL A 67 12.02 5.44 4.20
C VAL A 67 12.63 5.84 2.86
N PHE A 68 12.54 4.98 1.84
CA PHE A 68 13.30 5.12 0.60
C PHE A 68 12.50 5.62 -0.60
N ASP A 69 11.16 5.71 -0.51
CA ASP A 69 10.35 6.13 -1.66
C ASP A 69 10.54 7.62 -1.99
N GLN A 70 11.14 7.93 -3.14
CA GLN A 70 11.32 9.30 -3.64
C GLN A 70 10.40 9.50 -4.82
N ASP A 71 9.46 10.42 -4.72
CA ASP A 71 8.43 10.65 -5.72
C ASP A 71 8.75 11.75 -6.74
N VAL A 72 9.61 12.70 -6.38
CA VAL A 72 10.03 13.82 -7.22
C VAL A 72 11.42 14.24 -6.74
N SER A 73 12.36 14.54 -7.65
CA SER A 73 13.69 14.99 -7.24
C SER A 73 13.62 16.35 -6.54
N ALA A 74 14.57 16.61 -5.63
CA ALA A 74 14.57 17.83 -4.80
C ALA A 74 14.51 19.12 -5.63
N GLU A 75 15.11 19.10 -6.82
CA GLU A 75 15.14 20.21 -7.76
C GLU A 75 13.74 20.59 -8.26
N TYR A 76 12.91 19.60 -8.65
CA TYR A 76 11.54 19.85 -9.10
C TYR A 76 10.61 20.24 -7.96
N CYS A 77 10.81 19.71 -6.75
CA CYS A 77 10.07 20.16 -5.56
C CYS A 77 10.31 21.64 -5.26
N LEU A 78 11.52 22.16 -5.55
CA LEU A 78 11.83 23.59 -5.41
C LEU A 78 11.27 24.42 -6.56
N LYS A 79 11.28 23.88 -7.79
CA LYS A 79 10.71 24.53 -8.98
C LYS A 79 9.19 24.71 -8.89
N PHE A 80 8.50 23.74 -8.28
CA PHE A 80 7.05 23.72 -8.12
C PHE A 80 6.65 23.67 -6.64
N PRO A 81 6.66 24.79 -5.89
CA PRO A 81 6.25 24.81 -4.48
C PRO A 81 4.77 24.44 -4.26
N GLN A 82 3.99 24.33 -5.34
CA GLN A 82 2.57 23.97 -5.32
C GLN A 82 2.32 22.51 -4.91
N LEU A 83 3.29 21.59 -5.10
CA LEU A 83 3.18 20.23 -4.56
C LEU A 83 3.02 20.24 -3.04
N TYR A 84 3.55 21.26 -2.36
CA TYR A 84 3.42 21.38 -0.91
C TYR A 84 1.98 21.65 -0.47
N GLN A 85 1.14 22.24 -1.33
CA GLN A 85 -0.25 22.54 -0.99
C GLN A 85 -1.09 21.27 -0.78
N GLU A 86 -0.79 20.19 -1.51
CA GLU A 86 -1.43 18.87 -1.31
C GLU A 86 -1.25 18.33 0.12
N GLY A 87 -0.11 18.66 0.73
CA GLY A 87 0.20 18.33 2.13
C GLY A 87 -0.65 19.14 3.10
N THR A 88 -0.70 20.46 2.93
CA THR A 88 -1.45 21.37 3.81
C THR A 88 -2.97 21.17 3.77
N GLN A 89 -3.49 20.61 2.68
CA GLN A 89 -4.91 20.35 2.48
C GLN A 89 -5.34 18.95 2.96
N ASN A 90 -4.44 18.17 3.57
CA ASN A 90 -4.68 16.80 4.03
C ASN A 90 -5.28 15.86 2.97
N VAL A 91 -5.09 16.14 1.67
CA VAL A 91 -5.74 15.40 0.58
C VAL A 91 -5.26 13.94 0.56
N LEU A 92 -3.95 13.75 0.76
CA LEU A 92 -3.31 12.43 0.80
C LEU A 92 -3.71 11.62 2.05
N PHE A 93 -4.02 12.26 3.18
CA PHE A 93 -4.46 11.65 4.43
C PHE A 93 -5.93 12.02 4.73
N SER A 94 -6.79 11.86 3.73
CA SER A 94 -8.23 11.98 3.92
C SER A 94 -8.83 10.65 4.36
N TRP A 95 -9.82 10.69 5.26
CA TRP A 95 -10.56 9.50 5.69
C TRP A 95 -11.14 8.72 4.50
N SER A 96 -11.63 9.42 3.47
CA SER A 96 -12.12 8.80 2.24
C SER A 96 -11.05 7.97 1.53
N ARG A 97 -9.79 8.42 1.51
CA ARG A 97 -8.69 7.67 0.90
C ARG A 97 -8.39 6.41 1.72
N ILE A 98 -8.29 6.54 3.04
CA ILE A 98 -8.04 5.39 3.94
C ILE A 98 -9.15 4.35 3.75
N ILE A 99 -10.41 4.76 3.78
CA ILE A 99 -11.57 3.87 3.53
C ILE A 99 -11.48 3.24 2.14
N GLY A 100 -11.09 3.99 1.11
CA GLY A 100 -10.89 3.45 -0.23
C GLY A 100 -9.84 2.33 -0.27
N TRP A 101 -8.71 2.50 0.44
CA TRP A 101 -7.70 1.45 0.60
C TRP A 101 -8.21 0.26 1.41
N MET A 102 -9.00 0.49 2.46
CA MET A 102 -9.61 -0.58 3.25
C MET A 102 -10.59 -1.40 2.40
N LEU A 103 -11.45 -0.74 1.62
CA LEU A 103 -12.40 -1.39 0.70
C LEU A 103 -11.68 -2.17 -0.40
N ASN A 104 -10.60 -1.62 -0.96
CA ASN A 104 -9.75 -2.36 -1.89
C ASN A 104 -9.18 -3.63 -1.23
N GLY A 105 -8.77 -3.52 0.04
CA GLY A 105 -8.28 -4.67 0.81
C GLY A 105 -9.32 -5.77 0.98
N ILE A 106 -10.58 -5.40 1.23
CA ILE A 106 -11.73 -6.32 1.29
C ILE A 106 -11.96 -6.98 -0.07
N CYS A 107 -11.99 -6.19 -1.15
CA CYS A 107 -12.15 -6.72 -2.51
C CYS A 107 -11.06 -7.74 -2.86
N SER A 108 -9.79 -7.40 -2.60
CA SER A 108 -8.67 -8.33 -2.81
C SER A 108 -8.82 -9.60 -1.95
N ALA A 109 -9.22 -9.49 -0.69
CA ALA A 109 -9.45 -10.65 0.18
C ALA A 109 -10.56 -11.58 -0.35
N VAL A 110 -11.68 -10.99 -0.76
CA VAL A 110 -12.80 -11.71 -1.38
C VAL A 110 -12.33 -12.46 -2.62
N THR A 111 -11.63 -11.78 -3.53
CA THR A 111 -11.10 -12.41 -4.75
C THR A 111 -10.14 -13.55 -4.42
N ILE A 112 -9.19 -13.35 -3.49
CA ILE A 112 -8.25 -14.40 -3.07
C ILE A 112 -9.00 -15.63 -2.54
N PHE A 113 -9.94 -15.42 -1.63
CA PHE A 113 -10.69 -16.51 -1.00
C PHE A 113 -11.51 -17.31 -2.03
N PHE A 114 -12.26 -16.64 -2.90
CA PHE A 114 -13.05 -17.31 -3.93
C PHE A 114 -12.19 -18.01 -4.97
N LEU A 115 -11.07 -17.41 -5.39
CA LEU A 115 -10.12 -18.04 -6.31
C LEU A 115 -9.51 -19.31 -5.70
N CYS A 116 -9.04 -19.24 -4.45
CA CYS A 116 -8.47 -20.41 -3.77
C CYS A 116 -9.53 -21.50 -3.61
N THR A 117 -10.73 -21.15 -3.13
CA THR A 117 -11.84 -22.09 -2.95
C THR A 117 -12.28 -22.74 -4.27
N SER A 118 -12.36 -21.98 -5.36
CA SER A 118 -12.73 -22.51 -6.67
C SER A 118 -11.66 -23.46 -7.22
N ALA A 119 -10.38 -23.12 -7.04
CA ALA A 119 -9.28 -23.95 -7.51
C ALA A 119 -9.19 -25.26 -6.73
N LEU A 120 -9.39 -25.22 -5.41
CA LEU A 120 -9.30 -26.38 -4.52
C LEU A 120 -10.56 -27.24 -4.55
N ARG A 121 -11.76 -26.69 -4.87
CA ARG A 121 -12.98 -27.50 -5.12
C ARG A 121 -12.83 -28.43 -6.33
N HIS A 122 -12.02 -28.07 -7.32
CA HIS A 122 -11.74 -28.94 -8.46
C HIS A 122 -10.63 -29.97 -8.19
N GLN A 123 -9.94 -29.91 -7.04
CA GLN A 123 -8.90 -30.87 -6.65
C GLN A 123 -9.46 -32.15 -6.01
N VAL A 124 -10.32 -32.86 -6.74
CA VAL A 124 -10.60 -34.28 -6.47
C VAL A 124 -9.42 -35.18 -6.92
N LEU A 125 -8.43 -34.65 -7.65
CA LEU A 125 -7.34 -35.44 -8.22
C LEU A 125 -5.95 -34.94 -7.78
N ARG A 126 -5.53 -35.35 -6.58
CA ARG A 126 -4.14 -35.81 -6.41
C ARG A 126 -4.05 -37.16 -7.14
N GLU A 127 -2.92 -37.50 -7.76
CA GLU A 127 -2.73 -38.83 -8.38
C GLU A 127 -2.97 -39.98 -7.39
N ASP A 128 -2.92 -39.70 -6.08
CA ASP A 128 -3.17 -40.64 -4.97
C ASP A 128 -4.61 -40.65 -4.41
N GLY A 129 -5.55 -39.84 -4.91
CA GLY A 129 -6.94 -39.84 -4.44
C GLY A 129 -7.17 -39.40 -2.98
N LYS A 130 -6.18 -38.76 -2.33
CA LYS A 130 -6.31 -38.20 -0.97
C LYS A 130 -6.88 -36.78 -1.00
N VAL A 131 -7.79 -36.50 -0.06
CA VAL A 131 -8.46 -35.22 0.13
C VAL A 131 -7.42 -34.12 0.42
N VAL A 132 -7.63 -32.92 -0.15
CA VAL A 132 -6.86 -31.72 0.16
C VAL A 132 -6.86 -31.47 1.67
N ASP A 133 -5.68 -31.46 2.26
CA ASP A 133 -5.55 -31.13 3.68
C ASP A 133 -5.83 -29.65 3.91
N ILE A 134 -6.48 -29.32 5.03
CA ILE A 134 -6.85 -27.94 5.37
C ILE A 134 -5.60 -27.04 5.46
N GLU A 135 -4.48 -27.66 5.82
CA GLU A 135 -3.14 -27.09 5.88
C GLU A 135 -2.64 -26.66 4.50
N ALA A 136 -2.86 -27.47 3.47
CA ALA A 136 -2.49 -27.16 2.09
C ALA A 136 -3.36 -26.02 1.52
N PHE A 137 -4.64 -26.00 1.88
CA PHE A 137 -5.55 -24.88 1.57
C PHE A 137 -5.06 -23.58 2.20
N GLY A 138 -4.75 -23.61 3.50
CA GLY A 138 -4.17 -22.50 4.24
C GLY A 138 -2.86 -21.98 3.63
N ALA A 139 -1.89 -22.86 3.39
CA ALA A 139 -0.61 -22.47 2.79
C ALA A 139 -0.76 -21.83 1.40
N THR A 140 -1.70 -22.33 0.59
CA THR A 140 -2.01 -21.75 -0.73
C THR A 140 -2.63 -20.37 -0.59
N MET A 141 -3.64 -20.22 0.27
CA MET A 141 -4.30 -18.94 0.52
C MET A 141 -3.32 -17.90 1.06
N TYR A 142 -2.43 -18.28 1.97
CA TYR A 142 -1.41 -17.38 2.52
C TYR A 142 -0.42 -16.93 1.44
N THR A 143 0.05 -17.87 0.60
CA THR A 143 0.93 -17.54 -0.53
C THR A 143 0.28 -16.51 -1.45
N CYS A 144 -1.00 -16.70 -1.78
CA CYS A 144 -1.78 -15.76 -2.57
C CYS A 144 -1.85 -14.36 -1.92
N VAL A 145 -2.07 -14.27 -0.60
CA VAL A 145 -2.05 -13.00 0.12
C VAL A 145 -0.69 -12.32 0.04
N VAL A 146 0.41 -13.05 0.26
CA VAL A 146 1.78 -12.51 0.18
C VAL A 146 2.06 -11.94 -1.22
N TRP A 147 1.70 -12.67 -2.27
CA TRP A 147 1.87 -12.19 -3.65
C TRP A 147 1.02 -10.95 -3.95
N VAL A 148 -0.27 -10.96 -3.63
CA VAL A 148 -1.17 -9.80 -3.88
C VAL A 148 -0.66 -8.57 -3.15
N VAL A 149 -0.30 -8.69 -1.88
CA VAL A 149 0.14 -7.56 -1.05
C VAL A 149 1.48 -6.98 -1.55
N ASN A 150 2.42 -7.82 -1.99
CA ASN A 150 3.69 -7.37 -2.57
C ASN A 150 3.50 -6.74 -3.96
N CYS A 151 2.70 -7.35 -4.83
CA CYS A 151 2.39 -6.81 -6.15
C CYS A 151 1.58 -5.50 -6.07
N GLN A 152 0.63 -5.40 -5.15
CA GLN A 152 -0.08 -4.15 -4.86
C GLN A 152 0.92 -3.06 -4.46
N MET A 153 1.93 -3.39 -3.64
CA MET A 153 2.97 -2.43 -3.27
C MET A 153 3.77 -1.99 -4.49
N ALA A 154 4.19 -2.93 -5.33
CA ALA A 154 4.92 -2.64 -6.56
C ALA A 154 4.13 -1.68 -7.48
N LEU A 155 2.81 -1.86 -7.59
CA LEU A 155 1.92 -0.98 -8.36
C LEU A 155 1.73 0.42 -7.72
N SER A 156 1.92 0.52 -6.41
CA SER A 156 1.69 1.76 -5.67
C SER A 156 2.93 2.67 -5.64
N ILE A 157 4.12 2.11 -5.88
CA ILE A 157 5.39 2.83 -5.92
C ILE A 157 5.48 3.66 -7.21
N SER A 158 5.88 4.91 -7.08
CA SER A 158 6.06 5.80 -8.25
C SER A 158 7.45 5.70 -8.88
N TYR A 159 8.50 5.46 -8.08
CA TYR A 159 9.87 5.32 -8.57
C TYR A 159 10.44 4.01 -8.12
N PHE A 160 10.58 3.07 -9.05
CA PHE A 160 11.00 1.72 -8.74
C PHE A 160 12.53 1.64 -8.58
N THR A 161 13.00 1.81 -7.34
CA THR A 161 14.44 1.75 -7.01
C THR A 161 14.92 0.30 -6.85
N VAL A 162 16.24 0.09 -6.98
CA VAL A 162 16.87 -1.23 -6.74
C VAL A 162 16.62 -1.72 -5.31
N ILE A 163 16.63 -0.80 -4.34
CA ILE A 163 16.38 -1.12 -2.93
C ILE A 163 14.95 -1.68 -2.78
N GLN A 164 13.94 -1.03 -3.36
CA GLN A 164 12.56 -1.52 -3.30
C GLN A 164 12.38 -2.87 -4.00
N HIS A 165 13.06 -3.11 -5.12
CA HIS A 165 13.10 -4.44 -5.75
C HIS A 165 13.63 -5.50 -4.78
N ILE A 166 14.75 -5.23 -4.11
CA ILE A 166 15.35 -6.18 -3.17
C ILE A 166 14.38 -6.48 -2.02
N PHE A 167 13.66 -5.49 -1.51
CA PHE A 167 12.69 -5.72 -0.44
C PHE A 167 11.43 -6.48 -0.89
N ILE A 168 10.91 -6.21 -2.09
CA ILE A 168 9.73 -6.90 -2.64
C ILE A 168 10.06 -8.35 -3.00
N TRP A 169 11.13 -8.57 -3.77
CA TRP A 169 11.54 -9.93 -4.13
C TRP A 169 12.11 -10.68 -2.93
N GLY A 170 12.82 -9.98 -2.05
CA GLY A 170 13.32 -10.52 -0.79
C GLY A 170 12.19 -11.02 0.11
N SER A 171 11.08 -10.29 0.26
CA SER A 171 9.95 -10.76 1.08
C SER A 171 9.33 -12.06 0.51
N ILE A 172 9.21 -12.17 -0.81
CA ILE A 172 8.72 -13.36 -1.50
C ILE A 172 9.70 -14.53 -1.31
N VAL A 173 11.01 -14.31 -1.46
CA VAL A 173 12.03 -15.34 -1.24
C VAL A 173 12.03 -15.81 0.21
N VAL A 174 11.97 -14.88 1.17
CA VAL A 174 11.94 -15.23 2.60
C VAL A 174 10.66 -16.00 2.94
N TRP A 175 9.52 -15.72 2.28
CA TRP A 175 8.30 -16.52 2.42
C TRP A 175 8.50 -17.98 1.98
N TYR A 176 9.09 -18.22 0.80
CA TYR A 176 9.37 -19.58 0.33
C TYR A 176 10.44 -20.29 1.16
N LEU A 177 11.48 -19.57 1.62
CA LEU A 177 12.48 -20.11 2.54
C LEU A 177 11.85 -20.49 3.89
N PHE A 178 10.90 -19.69 4.39
CA PHE A 178 10.15 -20.02 5.58
C PHE A 178 9.30 -21.28 5.38
N LEU A 179 8.57 -21.40 4.26
CA LEU A 179 7.80 -22.62 3.95
C LEU A 179 8.69 -23.87 3.90
N LEU A 180 9.88 -23.77 3.31
CA LEU A 180 10.85 -24.87 3.26
C LEU A 180 11.43 -25.20 4.63
N ALA A 181 11.82 -24.19 5.41
CA ALA A 181 12.38 -24.38 6.74
C ALA A 181 11.34 -24.94 7.71
N TYR A 182 10.13 -24.37 7.72
CA TYR A 182 9.02 -24.81 8.57
C TYR A 182 8.55 -26.22 8.23
N GLY A 183 8.54 -26.57 6.92
CA GLY A 183 8.25 -27.92 6.46
C GLY A 183 9.33 -28.95 6.77
N ALA A 184 10.57 -28.53 7.05
CA ALA A 184 11.71 -29.40 7.38
C ALA A 184 11.97 -29.55 8.89
N ILE A 185 11.34 -28.73 9.74
CA ILE A 185 11.46 -28.82 11.20
C ILE A 185 10.75 -30.07 11.71
N THR A 186 11.38 -30.77 12.66
CA THR A 186 10.93 -32.02 13.27
C THR A 186 9.46 -31.95 13.75
N PRO A 187 8.67 -33.03 13.61
CA PRO A 187 7.23 -33.08 13.93
C PRO A 187 6.86 -32.80 15.40
N SER A 188 7.83 -32.55 16.29
CA SER A 188 7.59 -32.11 17.67
C SER A 188 7.23 -30.62 17.79
N ILE A 189 7.53 -29.81 16.77
CA ILE A 189 7.20 -28.37 16.71
C ILE A 189 6.25 -28.09 15.54
N SER A 190 6.33 -28.87 14.45
CA SER A 190 5.50 -28.75 13.25
C SER A 190 4.60 -30.00 13.12
N THR A 191 3.58 -30.09 13.97
CA THR A 191 2.62 -31.22 13.95
C THR A 191 1.70 -31.23 12.72
N THR A 192 1.52 -30.07 12.07
CA THR A 192 0.48 -29.80 11.05
C THR A 192 1.05 -29.07 9.81
N ALA A 193 2.35 -29.19 9.54
CA ALA A 193 2.96 -28.57 8.35
C ALA A 193 4.19 -29.32 7.82
N PHE A 194 4.48 -30.50 8.38
CA PHE A 194 5.63 -31.30 7.98
C PHE A 194 5.50 -31.74 6.51
N MET A 195 6.47 -31.36 5.67
CA MET A 195 6.54 -31.66 4.24
C MET A 195 5.39 -31.17 3.33
N VAL A 196 4.39 -30.45 3.84
CA VAL A 196 3.22 -29.96 3.04
C VAL A 196 3.64 -29.18 1.80
N PHE A 197 4.66 -28.30 1.91
CA PHE A 197 5.12 -27.53 0.76
C PHE A 197 5.84 -28.39 -0.29
N VAL A 198 6.70 -29.32 0.14
CA VAL A 198 7.56 -30.12 -0.76
C VAL A 198 6.78 -31.27 -1.39
N GLU A 199 5.86 -31.90 -0.66
CA GLU A 199 5.10 -33.07 -1.12
C GLU A 199 3.76 -32.74 -1.77
N ALA A 200 3.08 -31.67 -1.33
CA ALA A 200 1.71 -31.39 -1.78
C ALA A 200 1.61 -30.13 -2.67
N LEU A 201 2.30 -29.04 -2.33
CA LEU A 201 2.17 -27.76 -3.06
C LEU A 201 3.13 -27.63 -4.25
N SER A 202 4.43 -27.84 -4.02
CA SER A 202 5.48 -27.68 -5.05
C SER A 202 5.25 -28.54 -6.30
N PRO A 203 4.86 -29.83 -6.21
CA PRO A 203 4.64 -30.65 -7.40
C PRO A 203 3.32 -30.37 -8.12
N SER A 204 2.39 -29.64 -7.49
CA SER A 204 1.07 -29.36 -8.08
C SER A 204 1.12 -28.16 -9.04
N PRO A 205 0.85 -28.33 -10.35
CA PRO A 205 0.81 -27.21 -11.29
C PRO A 205 -0.30 -26.20 -10.96
N LEU A 206 -1.38 -26.66 -10.33
CA LEU A 206 -2.51 -25.82 -9.94
C LEU A 206 -2.12 -24.78 -8.90
N TYR A 207 -1.24 -25.11 -7.96
CA TYR A 207 -0.72 -24.14 -6.99
C TYR A 207 -0.09 -22.94 -7.71
N TRP A 208 0.80 -23.20 -8.68
CA TRP A 208 1.45 -22.16 -9.46
C TRP A 208 0.47 -21.36 -10.32
N ILE A 209 -0.50 -22.03 -10.96
CA ILE A 209 -1.54 -21.35 -11.74
C ILE A 209 -2.37 -20.43 -10.86
N VAL A 210 -2.77 -20.86 -9.66
CA VAL A 210 -3.54 -20.04 -8.71
C VAL A 210 -2.72 -18.85 -8.24
N THR A 211 -1.45 -19.04 -7.91
CA THR A 211 -0.55 -17.93 -7.52
C THR A 211 -0.33 -16.92 -8.65
N LEU A 212 -0.37 -17.34 -9.91
CA LEU A 212 -0.30 -16.41 -11.05
C LEU A 212 -1.65 -15.72 -11.29
N LEU A 213 -2.75 -16.46 -11.21
CA LEU A 213 -4.09 -15.94 -11.41
C LEU A 213 -4.48 -14.91 -10.34
N VAL A 214 -3.93 -15.02 -9.12
CA VAL A 214 -4.21 -14.08 -8.04
C VAL A 214 -3.81 -12.64 -8.38
N ILE A 215 -2.88 -12.43 -9.33
CA ILE A 215 -2.53 -11.11 -9.84
C ILE A 215 -3.75 -10.42 -10.46
N ALA A 216 -4.73 -11.18 -10.97
CA ALA A 216 -6.00 -10.65 -11.44
C ALA A 216 -6.80 -9.91 -10.35
N ALA A 217 -6.58 -10.21 -9.07
CA ALA A 217 -7.19 -9.49 -7.95
C ALA A 217 -6.76 -8.01 -7.87
N LEU A 218 -5.68 -7.64 -8.57
CA LEU A 218 -5.16 -6.27 -8.64
C LEU A 218 -5.76 -5.46 -9.79
N ILE A 219 -6.45 -6.10 -10.75
CA ILE A 219 -7.06 -5.44 -11.92
C ILE A 219 -8.05 -4.33 -11.52
N PRO A 220 -8.91 -4.49 -10.50
CA PRO A 220 -9.82 -3.41 -10.09
C PRO A 220 -9.06 -2.16 -9.60
N TYR A 221 -7.98 -2.35 -8.84
CA TYR A 221 -7.15 -1.24 -8.39
C TYR A 221 -6.41 -0.59 -9.56
N PHE A 222 -5.84 -1.40 -10.46
CA PHE A 222 -5.13 -0.91 -11.63
C PHE A 222 -6.04 -0.11 -12.56
N THR A 223 -7.24 -0.62 -12.85
CA THR A 223 -8.22 0.08 -13.69
C THR A 223 -8.69 1.37 -13.04
N PHE A 224 -8.98 1.36 -11.73
CA PHE A 224 -9.28 2.59 -11.00
C PHE A 224 -8.15 3.61 -11.07
N ALA A 225 -6.90 3.19 -10.85
CA ALA A 225 -5.72 4.07 -10.92
C ALA A 225 -5.53 4.67 -12.32
N VAL A 226 -5.71 3.87 -13.38
CA VAL A 226 -5.63 4.34 -14.78
C VAL A 226 -6.74 5.34 -15.09
N ILE A 227 -7.99 5.04 -14.71
CA ILE A 227 -9.13 5.95 -14.91
C ILE A 227 -8.89 7.26 -14.16
N GLN A 228 -8.45 7.19 -12.90
CA GLN A 228 -8.13 8.38 -12.12
C GLN A 228 -7.00 9.19 -12.78
N MET A 229 -5.95 8.52 -13.27
CA MET A 229 -4.83 9.18 -13.93
C MET A 229 -5.25 9.89 -15.23
N TRP A 230 -6.16 9.30 -16.01
CA TRP A 230 -6.60 9.84 -17.29
C TRP A 230 -7.63 10.96 -17.15
N PHE A 231 -8.62 10.79 -16.27
CA PHE A 231 -9.75 11.72 -16.15
C PHE A 231 -9.55 12.76 -15.03
N PHE A 232 -8.84 12.41 -13.95
CA PHE A 232 -8.62 13.28 -12.77
C PHE A 232 -7.16 13.24 -12.29
N PRO A 233 -6.19 13.62 -13.15
CA PRO A 233 -4.77 13.55 -12.79
C PRO A 233 -4.45 14.43 -11.57
N LEU A 234 -3.89 13.81 -10.52
CA LEU A 234 -3.30 14.51 -9.38
C LEU A 234 -2.12 15.39 -9.83
N TYR A 235 -1.82 16.46 -9.09
CA TYR A 235 -0.76 17.40 -9.46
C TYR A 235 0.60 16.70 -9.58
N HIS A 236 0.89 15.71 -8.73
CA HIS A 236 2.12 14.92 -8.84
C HIS A 236 2.22 14.14 -10.17
N ALA A 237 1.09 13.66 -10.71
CA ALA A 237 1.05 12.81 -11.90
C ALA A 237 1.23 13.65 -13.16
N GLN A 238 0.66 14.86 -13.15
CA GLN A 238 0.89 15.87 -14.19
C GLN A 238 2.37 16.25 -14.27
N ILE A 239 3.03 16.44 -13.12
CA ILE A 239 4.44 16.85 -13.06
C ILE A 239 5.37 15.70 -13.48
N GLN A 240 5.02 14.45 -13.14
CA GLN A 240 5.75 13.28 -13.64
C GLN A 240 5.60 13.10 -15.16
N TRP A 241 4.41 13.31 -15.71
CA TRP A 241 4.17 13.33 -17.17
C TRP A 241 5.03 14.40 -17.85
N LEU A 242 5.05 15.61 -17.30
CA LEU A 242 5.83 16.72 -17.84
C LEU A 242 7.34 16.47 -17.79
N LYS A 243 7.81 15.77 -16.75
CA LYS A 243 9.21 15.31 -16.66
C LYS A 243 9.54 14.31 -17.76
N TYR A 244 8.61 13.41 -18.07
CA TYR A 244 8.78 12.42 -19.13
C TYR A 244 8.77 13.08 -20.52
N GLU A 245 7.92 14.08 -20.76
CA GLU A 245 7.87 14.85 -22.02
C GLU A 245 9.02 15.84 -22.20
N GLY A 246 9.85 16.08 -21.17
CA GLY A 246 10.96 17.04 -21.24
C GLY A 246 10.54 18.51 -21.27
N GLN A 247 9.25 18.82 -21.10
CA GLN A 247 8.69 20.18 -21.15
C GLN A 247 8.75 20.92 -19.80
N CYS A 248 9.57 20.45 -18.87
CA CYS A 248 9.67 21.02 -17.54
C CYS A 248 10.21 22.46 -17.52
N ASP A 249 10.85 22.93 -18.59
CA ASP A 249 11.36 24.29 -18.73
C ASP A 249 10.41 25.25 -19.44
N ASP A 250 9.25 24.78 -19.93
CA ASP A 250 8.31 25.65 -20.64
C ASP A 250 7.66 26.67 -19.69
N PRO A 251 7.86 27.98 -19.92
CA PRO A 251 7.38 29.03 -19.02
C PRO A 251 5.86 29.18 -19.05
N GLU A 252 5.19 28.82 -20.14
CA GLU A 252 3.72 28.84 -20.25
C GLU A 252 3.07 27.77 -19.37
N TYR A 253 3.62 26.55 -19.35
CA TYR A 253 3.08 25.47 -18.53
C TYR A 253 3.29 25.74 -17.04
N CYS A 254 4.48 26.24 -16.66
CA CYS A 254 4.75 26.70 -15.29
C CYS A 254 3.73 27.77 -14.83
N ARG A 255 3.28 28.64 -15.74
CA ARG A 255 2.20 29.60 -15.46
C ARG A 255 0.83 28.95 -15.38
N MET A 256 0.51 27.98 -16.23
CA MET A 256 -0.77 27.27 -16.20
C MET A 256 -0.97 26.46 -14.90
N VAL A 257 0.03 25.69 -14.48
CA VAL A 257 -0.02 24.96 -13.18
C VAL A 257 -0.14 25.95 -12.02
N ARG A 258 0.56 27.08 -12.11
CA ARG A 258 0.45 28.16 -11.13
C ARG A 258 -0.92 28.80 -11.09
N GLN A 259 -1.57 29.02 -12.21
CA GLN A 259 -2.93 29.55 -12.27
C GLN A 259 -3.97 28.56 -11.73
N ARG A 260 -3.82 27.26 -12.04
CA ARG A 260 -4.70 26.21 -11.47
C ARG A 260 -4.56 26.05 -9.96
N SER A 261 -3.38 26.36 -9.39
CA SER A 261 -3.16 26.35 -7.94
C SER A 261 -3.72 27.57 -7.19
N LEU A 262 -4.18 28.61 -7.91
CA LEU A 262 -4.76 29.83 -7.32
C LEU A 262 -6.25 29.72 -7.01
N THR A 263 -6.86 28.53 -7.12
CA THR A 263 -8.20 28.29 -6.56
C THR A 263 -8.21 28.77 -5.10
N PRO A 264 -9.20 29.57 -4.66
CA PRO A 264 -9.08 30.37 -3.45
C PRO A 264 -8.90 29.46 -2.24
N THR A 265 -7.68 29.40 -1.72
CA THR A 265 -7.36 28.58 -0.55
C THR A 265 -7.78 29.35 0.71
N THR A 266 -8.65 28.73 1.51
CA THR A 266 -9.13 29.25 2.81
C THR A 266 -7.99 29.56 3.78
N VAL A 267 -6.82 28.91 3.58
CA VAL A 267 -5.59 29.13 4.35
C VAL A 267 -5.02 30.54 4.15
N GLY A 268 -5.12 31.09 2.94
CA GLY A 268 -4.70 32.47 2.67
C GLY A 268 -5.59 33.51 3.34
N TYR A 269 -6.90 33.23 3.44
CA TYR A 269 -7.85 34.11 4.12
C TYR A 269 -7.64 34.11 5.63
N THR A 270 -7.49 32.93 6.25
CA THR A 270 -7.23 32.78 7.70
C THR A 270 -5.86 33.34 8.10
N ALA A 271 -4.80 33.08 7.33
CA ALA A 271 -3.48 33.65 7.58
C ALA A 271 -3.45 35.18 7.37
N ARG A 272 -4.17 35.72 6.38
CA ARG A 272 -4.32 37.19 6.19
C ARG A 272 -5.16 37.83 7.29
N LEU A 273 -6.18 37.13 7.80
CA LEU A 273 -6.97 37.57 8.95
C LEU A 273 -6.13 37.58 10.22
N GLU A 274 -5.36 36.53 10.49
CA GLU A 274 -4.43 36.50 11.63
C GLU A 274 -3.34 37.57 11.50
N ALA A 275 -2.78 37.79 10.32
CA ALA A 275 -1.81 38.85 10.08
C ALA A 275 -2.44 40.24 10.29
N LYS A 276 -3.66 40.47 9.78
CA LYS A 276 -4.41 41.71 10.06
C LYS A 276 -4.75 41.86 11.54
N ALA A 277 -5.15 40.78 12.22
CA ALA A 277 -5.45 40.79 13.64
C ALA A 277 -4.20 41.12 14.47
N ARG A 278 -3.03 40.59 14.11
CA ARG A 278 -1.74 40.94 14.72
C ARG A 278 -1.35 42.39 14.46
N MET A 279 -1.53 42.89 13.24
CA MET A 279 -1.25 44.31 12.93
C MET A 279 -2.19 45.27 13.65
N VAL A 280 -3.47 44.92 13.77
CA VAL A 280 -4.45 45.71 14.54
C VAL A 280 -4.11 45.67 16.02
N LYS A 281 -3.72 44.51 16.56
CA LYS A 281 -3.26 44.37 17.95
C LYS A 281 -2.00 45.21 18.23
N HIS A 282 -1.06 45.26 17.29
CA HIS A 282 0.14 46.11 17.40
C HIS A 282 -0.22 47.60 17.39
N LYS A 283 -1.12 48.04 16.49
CA LYS A 283 -1.59 49.43 16.45
C LYS A 283 -2.38 49.86 17.70
N ILE A 284 -3.09 48.94 18.35
CA ILE A 284 -3.85 49.21 19.58
C ILE A 284 -2.93 49.25 20.82
N HIS A 285 -1.78 48.58 20.79
CA HIS A 285 -0.78 48.66 21.86
C HIS A 285 0.23 49.80 21.72
N ASP A 286 0.30 50.46 20.55
CA ASP A 286 1.14 51.65 20.31
C ASP A 286 0.42 53.02 20.47
N PRO A 287 -0.32 53.30 21.56
CA PRO A 287 -0.55 54.70 21.93
C PRO A 287 -0.19 54.96 23.39
N VAL A 288 1.06 54.76 23.82
CA VAL A 288 1.54 55.28 25.12
C VAL A 288 2.95 55.89 25.10
N ASP A 289 3.79 55.69 24.07
CA ASP A 289 5.21 56.13 24.14
C ASP A 289 5.60 57.31 23.24
N ARG A 290 4.66 58.21 22.89
CA ARG A 290 5.00 59.44 22.12
C ARG A 290 4.52 60.76 22.72
N THR A 291 4.22 60.81 24.02
CA THR A 291 3.94 62.10 24.68
C THR A 291 4.38 62.12 26.15
N VAL A 292 5.66 61.94 26.46
CA VAL A 292 6.30 62.65 27.60
C VAL A 292 7.79 62.88 27.28
N SER A 293 8.21 64.13 27.50
CA SER A 293 9.57 64.74 27.49
C SER A 293 10.32 64.82 26.17
#